data_AF-A0A4R5D2V8-F1
#
_entry.id   AF-A0A4R5D2V8-F1
#
_cell.length_a   1.000
_cell.length_b   1.000
_cell.length_c   1.000
_cell.angle_alpha   90.00
_cell.angle_beta   90.00
_cell.angle_gamma   90.00
#
_symmetry.space_group_name_H-M   'P 1'
#
loop_
_entity.id
_entity.type
_entity.pdbx_description
1 polymer ?
#
loop_
_entity_poly.entity_id
_entity_poly.type
_entity_poly.pdbx_seq_one_letter_code
_entity_poly.pdbx_strand_id
1 'polypeptide(L)' 'MEKHNGNKLQFAKKVGCDEKALRLIFDKNQGMTMNLFFKIAHALEVEPSELIKDLKINFLEKNK' A
#
# COMPACT_ATOMS: atom_id res chain seq x y z
N MET A 1 5.59 1.71 9.27
CA MET A 1 6.58 2.70 8.76
C MET A 1 7.88 2.76 9.59
N GLU A 2 7.96 2.08 10.74
CA GLU A 2 9.19 2.06 11.55
C GLU A 2 10.37 1.37 10.84
N LYS A 3 10.13 0.32 10.02
CA LYS A 3 11.18 -0.37 9.22
C LYS A 3 11.96 0.53 8.24
N HIS A 4 11.49 1.73 7.91
CA HIS A 4 12.16 2.67 6.99
C HIS A 4 12.39 4.07 7.54
N ASN A 5 12.18 4.28 8.86
CA ASN A 5 12.45 5.56 9.52
C ASN A 5 11.75 6.78 8.87
N GLY A 6 10.57 6.59 8.26
CA GLY A 6 9.87 7.64 7.52
C GLY A 6 10.48 8.03 6.17
N ASN A 7 11.55 7.36 5.70
CA ASN A 7 12.20 7.65 4.43
C ASN A 7 11.45 7.02 3.25
N LYS A 8 10.41 7.74 2.78
CA LYS A 8 9.55 7.33 1.66
C LYS A 8 10.33 7.04 0.37
N LEU A 9 11.48 7.69 0.15
CA LEU A 9 12.31 7.49 -1.04
C LEU A 9 13.01 6.11 -1.04
N GLN A 10 13.59 5.70 0.09
CA GLN A 10 14.20 4.38 0.20
C GLN A 10 13.17 3.26 0.06
N PHE A 11 11.99 3.45 0.65
CA PHE A 11 10.91 2.50 0.51
C PHE A 11 10.41 2.41 -0.94
N ALA A 12 10.27 3.56 -1.64
CA ALA A 12 9.91 3.60 -3.06
C ALA A 12 10.90 2.80 -3.92
N LYS A 13 12.20 2.93 -3.66
CA LYS A 13 13.24 2.14 -4.34
C LYS A 13 13.09 0.64 -4.07
N LYS A 14 12.81 0.23 -2.83
CA LYS A 14 12.61 -1.20 -2.47
C LYS A 14 11.36 -1.79 -3.14
N VAL A 15 10.28 -1.00 -3.21
CA VAL A 15 9.04 -1.39 -3.91
C VAL A 15 9.21 -1.37 -5.44
N GLY A 16 10.18 -0.61 -5.94
CA GLY A 16 10.38 -0.39 -7.38
C GLY A 16 9.30 0.51 -7.97
N CYS A 17 8.96 1.61 -7.28
CA CYS A 17 8.02 2.62 -7.74
C CYS A 17 8.51 4.05 -7.41
N ASP A 18 7.81 5.06 -7.92
CA ASP A 18 8.11 6.45 -7.60
C ASP A 18 7.65 6.82 -6.19
N GLU A 19 8.42 7.68 -5.50
CA GLU A 19 8.03 8.20 -4.18
C GLU A 19 6.64 8.88 -4.25
N LYS A 20 6.34 9.53 -5.37
CA LYS A 20 5.03 10.15 -5.61
C LYS A 20 3.90 9.13 -5.54
N ALA A 21 4.09 7.91 -6.04
CA ALA A 21 3.07 6.86 -5.99
C ALA A 21 2.76 6.46 -4.54
N LEU A 22 3.80 6.25 -3.72
CA LEU A 22 3.62 5.96 -2.30
C LEU A 22 2.99 7.15 -1.55
N ARG A 23 3.35 8.39 -1.91
CA ARG A 23 2.73 9.60 -1.34
C ARG A 23 1.24 9.66 -1.63
N LEU A 24 0.83 9.37 -2.88
CA LEU A 24 -0.59 9.37 -3.26
C LEU A 24 -1.36 8.25 -2.55
N ILE A 25 -0.77 7.07 -2.42
CA ILE A 25 -1.39 5.95 -1.69
C ILE A 25 -1.55 6.27 -0.21
N PHE A 26 -0.47 6.63 0.48
CA PHE A 26 -0.49 6.77 1.94
C PHE A 26 -1.05 8.10 2.44
N ASP A 27 -0.84 9.20 1.70
CA ASP A 27 -1.25 10.53 2.18
C ASP A 27 -2.55 11.02 1.52
N LYS A 28 -2.94 10.45 0.38
CA LYS A 28 -4.14 10.85 -0.39
C LYS A 28 -5.17 9.73 -0.53
N ASN A 29 -4.97 8.58 0.12
CA ASN A 29 -5.85 7.42 0.04
C ASN A 29 -6.15 6.99 -1.40
N GLN A 30 -5.20 7.19 -2.31
CA GLN A 30 -5.37 6.75 -3.68
C GLN A 30 -5.37 5.21 -3.74
N GLY A 31 -6.28 4.65 -4.52
CA GLY A 31 -6.26 3.24 -4.85
C GLY A 31 -4.97 2.81 -5.55
N MET A 32 -4.64 1.53 -5.47
CA MET A 32 -3.47 0.94 -6.11
C MET A 32 -3.84 -0.29 -6.92
N THR A 33 -2.96 -0.69 -7.84
CA THR A 33 -3.08 -1.96 -8.54
C THR A 33 -2.66 -3.12 -7.66
N MET A 34 -3.18 -4.32 -7.92
CA MET A 34 -2.76 -5.54 -7.19
C MET A 34 -1.26 -5.84 -7.32
N ASN A 35 -0.66 -5.53 -8.47
CA ASN A 35 0.79 -5.68 -8.66
C ASN A 35 1.58 -4.79 -7.69
N LEU A 36 1.17 -3.52 -7.53
CA LEU A 36 1.83 -2.61 -6.59
C LEU A 36 1.62 -3.06 -5.15
N PHE A 37 0.43 -3.57 -4.83
CA PHE A 37 0.15 -4.17 -3.53
C PHE A 37 1.10 -5.35 -3.21
N PHE A 38 1.28 -6.30 -4.13
CA PHE A 38 2.22 -7.42 -3.91
C PHE A 38 3.67 -6.97 -3.79
N LYS A 39 4.10 -5.97 -4.57
CA LYS A 39 5.43 -5.37 -4.43
C LYS A 39 5.64 -4.72 -3.07
N ILE A 40 4.62 -4.05 -2.54
CA ILE A 40 4.63 -3.46 -1.19
C ILE A 40 4.75 -4.56 -0.12
N ALA A 41 3.95 -5.63 -0.21
CA ALA A 41 4.03 -6.76 0.72
C ALA A 41 5.43 -7.40 0.70
N HIS A 42 5.95 -7.66 -0.50
CA HIS A 42 7.30 -8.19 -0.68
C HIS A 42 8.37 -7.25 -0.09
N ALA A 43 8.29 -5.95 -0.35
CA ALA A 43 9.24 -4.96 0.18
C ALA A 43 9.19 -4.85 1.72
N LEU A 44 8.03 -5.12 2.33
CA LEU A 44 7.86 -5.13 3.78
C LEU A 44 8.24 -6.47 4.43
N GLU A 45 8.48 -7.50 3.62
CA GLU A 45 8.74 -8.88 4.04
C GLU A 45 7.61 -9.43 4.91
N VAL A 46 6.37 -9.24 4.43
CA VAL A 46 5.14 -9.73 5.07
C VAL A 46 4.27 -10.43 4.04
N GLU A 47 3.41 -11.32 4.51
CA GLU A 47 2.42 -11.94 3.64
C GLU A 47 1.36 -10.90 3.21
N PRO A 48 0.87 -10.92 1.96
CA PRO A 48 -0.14 -9.95 1.50
C PRO A 48 -1.40 -9.94 2.38
N SER A 49 -1.78 -11.10 2.94
CA SER A 49 -2.91 -11.23 3.86
C SER A 49 -2.76 -10.40 5.14
N GLU A 50 -1.53 -10.16 5.61
CA GLU A 50 -1.26 -9.34 6.78
C GLU A 50 -1.56 -7.86 6.53
N LEU A 51 -1.38 -7.38 5.29
CA LEU A 51 -1.69 -5.99 4.92
C LEU A 51 -3.18 -5.69 4.86
N ILE A 52 -4.02 -6.72 4.73
CA ILE A 52 -5.48 -6.57 4.56
C ILE A 52 -6.28 -7.21 5.70
N LYS A 53 -5.60 -7.70 6.75
CA LYS A 53 -6.21 -8.49 7.83
C LYS A 53 -7.44 -7.83 8.47
N ASP A 54 -7.43 -6.51 8.57
CA ASP A 54 -8.52 -5.72 9.17
C ASP A 54 -9.22 -4.80 8.16
N LEU A 55 -9.06 -5.08 6.86
CA LEU A 55 -9.68 -4.29 5.80
C LEU A 55 -11.20 -4.49 5.82
N LYS A 56 -11.93 -3.47 6.25
CA LYS A 56 -13.39 -3.43 6.18
C LYS A 56 -13.84 -3.03 4.78
N ILE A 57 -14.29 -4.00 4.00
CA ILE A 57 -14.92 -3.75 2.70
C ILE A 57 -16.39 -3.43 2.93
N ASN A 58 -16.73 -2.15 2.94
CA ASN A 58 -18.12 -1.72 2.96
C ASN A 58 -18.66 -1.81 1.53
N PHE A 59 -19.47 -2.82 1.24
CA PHE A 59 -20.29 -2.82 0.05
C PHE A 59 -21.36 -1.75 0.24
N LEU A 60 -21.22 -0.61 -0.43
CA LEU A 60 -22.33 0.33 -0.57
C LEU A 60 -23.40 -0.41 -1.39
N GLU A 61 -24.46 -0.86 -0.73
CA GLU A 61 -25.68 -1.27 -1.42
C GLU A 61 -26.12 -0.06 -2.26
N LYS A 62 -25.97 -0.19 -3.58
CA LYS A 62 -26.64 0.74 -4.49
C LYS A 62 -28.13 0.47 -4.31
N ASN A 63 -28.80 1.35 -3.57
CA ASN A 63 -30.26 1.40 -3.54
C ASN A 63 -30.75 1.35 -4.99
N LYS A 64 -31.50 0.29 -5.28
CA LYS A 64 -32.00 -0.09 -6.59
C LYS A 64 -33.21 0.73 -6.96
#